data_AF-A0A9W9CZD8-F1
#
_entry.id   AF-A0A9W9CZD8-F1
#
_cell.length_a   1.000
_cell.length_b   1.000
_cell.length_c   1.000
_cell.angle_alpha   90.00
_cell.angle_beta   90.00
_cell.angle_gamma   90.00
#
_symmetry.space_group_name_H-M   'P 1'
#
loop_
_entity.id
_entity.type
_entity.pdbx_description
1 polymer ?
#
loop_
_entity_poly.entity_id
_entity_poly.type
_entity_poly.pdbx_seq_one_letter_code
_entity_poly.pdbx_strand_id
1 'polypeptide(L)'
;MTSSSVLSTPTTEPFSTVTSTGTPTTLVSGWYWIRAVESPYYHSYLQTLPTATPGDALMDNPSTAGQFNIIDGQLVYYTGSSEPLYMWVEDPADKTQRTLATWFNTTASTYGNFSFSGDTVTWTDPDVARPNTAAFYVCPGNSTSGAEENALFVNTGAYLYETPSGCYDIDVS
;
A
#
# COMPACT_ATOMS: atom_id res chain seq x y z
N MET A 1 3.92 59.39 -39.61
CA MET A 1 4.37 58.14 -38.97
C MET A 1 3.47 57.91 -37.76
N THR A 2 2.49 57.01 -37.86
CA THR A 2 1.64 56.60 -36.74
C THR A 2 2.06 55.19 -36.35
N SER A 3 2.52 55.02 -35.11
CA SER A 3 2.92 53.72 -34.55
C SER A 3 1.85 53.30 -33.53
N SER A 4 1.18 52.17 -33.79
CA SER A 4 0.21 51.58 -32.86
C SER A 4 0.92 50.63 -31.91
N SER A 5 0.70 50.81 -30.61
CA SER A 5 1.12 49.90 -29.54
C SER A 5 -0.03 48.94 -29.22
N VAL A 6 0.26 47.65 -29.13
CA VAL A 6 -0.70 46.63 -28.66
C VAL A 6 -0.33 46.21 -27.23
N LEU A 7 -1.34 46.19 -26.35
CA LEU A 7 -1.27 45.80 -24.95
C LEU A 7 -1.55 44.29 -24.84
N SER A 8 -0.62 43.52 -24.28
CA SER A 8 -0.80 42.07 -24.05
C SER A 8 -1.33 41.81 -22.64
N THR A 9 -2.46 41.10 -22.57
CA THR A 9 -3.08 40.55 -21.35
C THR A 9 -2.27 39.37 -20.79
N PRO A 10 -2.16 39.20 -19.46
CA PRO A 10 -1.53 38.02 -18.88
C PRO A 10 -2.45 36.80 -19.00
N THR A 11 -1.95 35.73 -19.62
CA THR A 11 -2.59 34.42 -19.66
C THR A 11 -2.32 33.71 -18.33
N THR A 12 -3.38 33.37 -17.60
CA THR A 12 -3.31 32.44 -16.47
C THR A 12 -3.03 31.04 -17.02
N GLU A 13 -1.85 30.49 -16.73
CA GLU A 13 -1.52 29.10 -17.04
C GLU A 13 -2.34 28.14 -16.16
N PRO A 14 -2.94 27.09 -16.74
CA PRO A 14 -3.58 26.06 -15.93
C PRO A 14 -2.53 25.32 -15.10
N PHE A 15 -2.83 25.15 -13.81
CA PHE A 15 -2.08 24.30 -12.89
C PHE A 15 -1.94 22.91 -13.50
N SER A 16 -0.70 22.50 -13.83
CA SER A 16 -0.44 21.13 -14.24
C SER A 16 -0.62 20.23 -13.02
N THR A 17 -1.68 19.42 -13.04
CA THR A 17 -1.81 18.27 -12.16
C THR A 17 -0.55 17.44 -12.32
N VAL A 18 0.21 17.25 -11.25
CA VAL A 18 1.36 16.34 -11.25
C VAL A 18 0.81 14.95 -11.55
N THR A 19 1.03 14.48 -12.78
CA THR A 19 0.85 13.08 -13.13
C THR A 19 1.81 12.31 -12.24
N SER A 20 1.31 11.41 -11.38
CA SER A 20 2.17 10.51 -10.61
C SER A 20 3.14 9.87 -11.60
N THR A 21 4.44 10.06 -11.39
CA THR A 21 5.47 9.38 -12.18
C THR A 21 5.14 7.90 -12.15
N GLY A 22 4.99 7.28 -13.33
CA GLY A 22 4.54 5.89 -13.43
C GLY A 22 5.34 4.94 -12.56
N THR A 23 4.75 3.80 -12.23
CA THR A 23 5.33 2.71 -11.44
C THR A 23 6.83 2.57 -11.73
N PRO A 24 7.73 2.70 -10.72
CA PRO A 24 9.15 2.58 -10.98
C PRO A 24 9.48 1.17 -11.49
N THR A 25 9.86 1.05 -12.75
CA THR A 25 10.19 -0.23 -13.41
C THR A 25 11.60 -0.71 -13.09
N THR A 26 12.42 0.15 -12.49
CA THR A 26 13.78 -0.15 -12.05
C THR A 26 13.83 -0.06 -10.53
N LEU A 27 14.50 -1.02 -9.90
CA LEU A 27 14.69 -1.05 -8.46
C LEU A 27 15.44 0.19 -8.00
N VAL A 28 14.84 0.95 -7.09
CA VAL A 28 15.49 2.08 -6.43
C VAL A 28 16.34 1.52 -5.30
N SER A 29 17.58 1.98 -5.19
CA SER A 29 18.50 1.50 -4.17
C SER A 29 17.90 1.64 -2.76
N GLY A 30 17.84 0.53 -2.01
CA GLY A 30 17.28 0.49 -0.66
C GLY A 30 15.75 0.34 -0.60
N TRP A 31 15.08 0.18 -1.74
CA TRP A 31 13.66 -0.12 -1.82
C TRP A 31 13.44 -1.50 -2.43
N TYR A 32 12.25 -2.07 -2.23
CA TYR A 32 11.94 -3.45 -2.55
C TYR A 32 10.53 -3.59 -3.11
N TRP A 33 10.34 -4.48 -4.08
CA TRP A 33 9.01 -4.96 -4.41
C TRP A 33 8.60 -6.01 -3.37
N ILE A 34 7.41 -5.86 -2.81
CA ILE A 34 6.80 -6.83 -1.90
C ILE A 34 5.76 -7.62 -2.68
N ARG A 35 5.87 -8.96 -2.65
CA ARG A 35 4.98 -9.87 -3.37
C ARG A 35 4.41 -10.94 -2.44
N ALA A 36 3.26 -11.48 -2.81
CA ALA A 36 2.70 -12.66 -2.17
C ALA A 36 3.47 -13.92 -2.62
N VAL A 37 3.71 -14.83 -1.66
CA VAL A 37 4.43 -16.09 -1.89
C VAL A 37 3.54 -17.33 -1.92
N GLU A 38 2.22 -17.13 -1.80
CA GLU A 38 1.24 -18.21 -1.66
C GLU A 38 0.16 -18.15 -2.74
N SER A 39 -0.33 -19.31 -3.17
CA SER A 39 -1.44 -19.40 -4.13
C SER A 39 -2.78 -19.01 -3.48
N PRO A 40 -3.72 -18.37 -4.21
CA PRO A 40 -3.70 -18.10 -5.65
C PRO A 40 -2.99 -16.79 -6.04
N TYR A 41 -2.48 -16.02 -5.08
CA TYR A 41 -1.89 -14.70 -5.29
C TYR A 41 -0.37 -14.73 -5.47
N TYR A 42 0.20 -15.89 -5.78
CA TYR A 42 1.63 -16.04 -5.97
C TYR A 42 2.10 -15.09 -7.08
N HIS A 43 3.04 -14.19 -6.76
CA HIS A 43 3.52 -13.09 -7.63
C HIS A 43 2.50 -11.96 -7.89
N SER A 44 1.50 -11.79 -7.03
CA SER A 44 0.82 -10.50 -6.88
C SER A 44 1.67 -9.57 -6.02
N TYR A 45 1.66 -8.28 -6.33
CA TYR A 45 2.54 -7.27 -5.77
C TYR A 45 1.76 -6.18 -5.05
N LEU A 46 2.31 -5.75 -3.90
CA LEU A 46 1.75 -4.70 -3.07
C LEU A 46 1.72 -3.37 -3.81
N GLN A 47 0.57 -2.69 -3.76
CA GLN A 47 0.34 -1.43 -4.47
C GLN A 47 -0.90 -0.70 -3.95
N THR A 48 -1.20 0.43 -4.58
CA THR A 48 -2.44 1.20 -4.46
C THR A 48 -3.02 1.41 -5.85
N LEU A 49 -4.31 1.72 -5.95
CA LEU A 49 -4.95 2.12 -7.20
C LEU A 49 -5.66 3.48 -7.04
N PRO A 50 -5.24 4.53 -7.78
CA PRO A 50 -4.07 4.63 -8.65
C PRO A 50 -2.73 4.38 -7.93
N THR A 51 -1.71 3.97 -8.69
CA THR A 51 -0.36 3.73 -8.16
C THR A 51 0.23 4.99 -7.51
N ALA A 52 0.90 4.82 -6.37
CA ALA A 52 1.54 5.89 -5.61
C ALA A 52 0.57 7.01 -5.17
N THR A 53 -0.68 6.65 -4.90
CA THR A 53 -1.69 7.56 -4.32
C THR A 53 -2.31 6.92 -3.07
N PRO A 54 -2.74 7.73 -2.07
CA PRO A 54 -3.43 7.18 -0.90
C PRO A 54 -4.65 6.36 -1.29
N GLY A 55 -4.85 5.22 -0.63
CA GLY A 55 -5.91 4.27 -0.95
C GLY A 55 -5.65 2.91 -0.32
N ASP A 56 -6.55 1.96 -0.55
CA ASP A 56 -6.42 0.61 0.00
C ASP A 56 -5.10 -0.05 -0.44
N ALA A 57 -4.53 -0.87 0.44
CA ALA A 57 -3.40 -1.70 0.08
C ALA A 57 -3.90 -2.91 -0.71
N LEU A 58 -3.37 -3.13 -1.90
CA LEU A 58 -3.81 -4.15 -2.84
C LEU A 58 -2.67 -5.10 -3.21
N MET A 59 -3.01 -6.34 -3.54
CA MET A 59 -2.10 -7.33 -4.12
C MET A 59 -2.49 -7.62 -5.57
N ASP A 60 -1.80 -7.02 -6.53
CA ASP A 60 -2.20 -7.10 -7.95
C ASP A 60 -1.01 -7.25 -8.91
N ASN A 61 -1.24 -7.07 -10.21
CA ASN A 61 -0.28 -7.25 -11.28
C ASN A 61 1.01 -6.45 -11.06
N PRO A 62 2.19 -7.00 -11.44
CA PRO A 62 3.48 -6.32 -11.29
C PRO A 62 3.62 -4.98 -12.04
N SER A 63 2.82 -4.72 -13.07
CA SER A 63 2.92 -3.48 -13.87
C SER A 63 2.64 -2.20 -13.07
N THR A 64 1.95 -2.33 -11.93
CA THR A 64 1.57 -1.25 -11.02
C THR A 64 2.13 -1.43 -9.61
N ALA A 65 3.08 -2.36 -9.44
CA ALA A 65 3.72 -2.68 -8.17
C ALA A 65 4.46 -1.51 -7.53
N GLY A 66 4.19 -1.24 -6.25
CA GLY A 66 4.95 -0.28 -5.49
C GLY A 66 6.35 -0.78 -5.12
N GLN A 67 7.24 0.15 -4.78
CA GLN A 67 8.50 -0.16 -4.12
C GLN A 67 8.48 0.39 -2.70
N PHE A 68 8.89 -0.44 -1.75
CA PHE A 68 8.71 -0.20 -0.33
C PHE A 68 10.02 -0.35 0.45
N ASN A 69 10.05 0.27 1.62
CA ASN A 69 11.09 0.05 2.61
C ASN A 69 10.46 0.16 4.00
N ILE A 70 11.15 -0.36 5.02
CA ILE A 70 10.74 -0.19 6.41
C ILE A 70 11.68 0.81 7.08
N ILE A 71 11.12 1.95 7.47
CA ILE A 71 11.86 3.07 8.07
C ILE A 71 11.17 3.41 9.39
N ASP A 72 11.92 3.33 10.49
CA ASP A 72 11.42 3.62 11.84
C ASP A 72 10.10 2.89 12.17
N GLY A 73 9.99 1.64 11.72
CA GLY A 73 8.81 0.81 11.97
C GLY A 73 7.62 1.03 11.04
N GLN A 74 7.75 1.93 10.07
CA GLN A 74 6.70 2.20 9.08
C GLN A 74 6.99 1.47 7.78
N LEU A 75 5.98 0.84 7.16
CA LEU A 75 6.11 0.40 5.78
C LEU A 75 5.86 1.60 4.86
N VAL A 76 6.94 2.09 4.27
CA VAL A 76 6.98 3.31 3.44
C VAL A 76 6.90 2.92 1.98
N TYR A 77 6.05 3.58 1.22
CA TYR A 77 5.89 3.46 -0.22
C TYR A 77 6.62 4.62 -0.93
N TYR A 78 7.61 4.29 -1.75
CA TYR A 78 8.28 5.22 -2.65
C TYR A 78 7.35 5.74 -3.75
N THR A 79 7.12 7.05 -3.74
CA THR A 79 6.28 7.74 -4.74
C THR A 79 7.07 8.42 -5.86
N GLY A 80 8.42 8.33 -5.84
CA GLY A 80 9.26 9.12 -6.75
C GLY A 80 9.46 10.58 -6.34
N SER A 81 8.97 10.97 -5.16
CA SER A 81 9.03 12.34 -4.63
C SER A 81 9.50 12.36 -3.17
N SER A 82 9.58 13.56 -2.58
CA SER A 82 9.84 13.72 -1.13
C SER A 82 8.64 13.37 -0.25
N GLU A 83 7.47 13.09 -0.83
CA GLU A 83 6.22 12.79 -0.14
C GLU A 83 5.90 11.29 -0.29
N PRO A 84 6.46 10.41 0.55
CA PRO A 84 6.11 8.99 0.50
C PRO A 84 4.70 8.74 1.06
N LEU A 85 4.19 7.53 0.86
CA LEU A 85 3.02 7.05 1.58
C LEU A 85 3.43 6.06 2.67
N TYR A 86 2.60 5.92 3.68
CA TYR A 86 2.82 5.02 4.81
C TYR A 86 1.66 4.05 4.90
N MET A 87 1.95 2.77 5.09
CA MET A 87 0.92 1.77 5.32
C MET A 87 0.35 1.95 6.74
N TRP A 88 -0.96 2.06 6.79
CA TRP A 88 -1.78 2.02 7.99
C TRP A 88 -2.40 0.65 8.15
N VAL A 89 -2.61 0.27 9.40
CA VAL A 89 -3.40 -0.88 9.80
C VAL A 89 -4.53 -0.38 10.67
N GLU A 90 -5.70 -0.94 10.48
CA GLU A 90 -6.88 -0.65 11.29
C GLU A 90 -6.58 -0.88 12.77
N ASP A 91 -6.95 0.09 13.61
CA ASP A 91 -7.02 -0.03 15.07
C ASP A 91 -8.48 -0.33 15.45
N PRO A 92 -8.86 -1.60 15.64
CA PRO A 92 -10.26 -1.93 15.89
C PRO A 92 -10.64 -1.84 17.34
N ALA A 93 -11.89 -1.49 17.58
CA ALA A 93 -12.50 -1.62 18.91
C ALA A 93 -12.60 -3.10 19.36
N ASP A 94 -12.86 -4.02 18.42
CA ASP A 94 -12.88 -5.46 18.67
C ASP A 94 -11.54 -6.10 18.31
N LYS A 95 -10.70 -6.35 19.32
CA LYS A 95 -9.38 -6.98 19.16
C LYS A 95 -9.46 -8.49 18.86
N THR A 96 -10.65 -9.06 18.71
CA THR A 96 -10.86 -10.47 18.35
C THR A 96 -11.18 -10.68 16.87
N GLN A 97 -11.40 -9.60 16.10
CA GLN A 97 -11.67 -9.70 14.67
C GLN A 97 -10.47 -10.29 13.92
N ARG A 98 -10.75 -11.06 12.85
CA ARG A 98 -9.74 -11.84 12.10
C ARG A 98 -8.94 -11.03 11.08
N THR A 99 -9.52 -9.94 10.59
CA THR A 99 -8.98 -9.10 9.52
C THR A 99 -8.81 -7.69 10.04
N LEU A 100 -7.63 -7.10 9.89
CA LEU A 100 -7.44 -5.66 10.06
C LEU A 100 -7.22 -5.04 8.69
N ALA A 101 -8.04 -4.05 8.32
CA ALA A 101 -7.89 -3.36 7.05
C ALA A 101 -6.54 -2.66 6.95
N THR A 102 -6.02 -2.58 5.73
CA THR A 102 -4.76 -1.88 5.48
C THR A 102 -4.88 -0.94 4.29
N TRP A 103 -4.27 0.24 4.41
CA TRP A 103 -4.33 1.29 3.40
C TRP A 103 -3.08 2.15 3.45
N PHE A 104 -2.82 2.95 2.43
CA PHE A 104 -1.73 3.90 2.38
C PHE A 104 -2.24 5.33 2.58
N ASN A 105 -1.50 6.11 3.38
CA ASN A 105 -1.82 7.50 3.68
C ASN A 105 -0.57 8.39 3.60
N THR A 106 -0.73 9.70 3.52
CA THR A 106 0.38 10.67 3.47
C THR A 106 0.99 10.95 4.85
N THR A 107 0.40 10.40 5.91
CA THR A 107 0.87 10.53 7.29
C THR A 107 1.33 9.17 7.81
N ALA A 108 2.34 9.15 8.69
CA ALA A 108 2.81 7.91 9.29
C ALA A 108 1.74 7.28 10.18
N SER A 109 1.65 5.95 10.19
CA SER A 109 0.75 5.21 11.07
C SER A 109 1.19 5.37 12.52
N THR A 110 0.21 5.58 13.40
CA THR A 110 0.43 5.61 14.85
C THR A 110 0.12 4.28 15.53
N TYR A 111 -0.21 3.25 14.75
CA TYR A 111 -0.69 1.96 15.25
C TYR A 111 0.09 0.80 14.61
N GLY A 112 0.64 -0.05 15.46
CA GLY A 112 1.54 -1.13 15.12
C GLY A 112 2.87 -0.71 14.50
N ASN A 113 3.68 -1.72 14.20
CA ASN A 113 5.03 -1.58 13.68
C ASN A 113 5.32 -2.67 12.65
N PHE A 114 5.86 -2.28 11.51
CA PHE A 114 6.35 -3.18 10.46
C PHE A 114 7.83 -3.52 10.67
N SER A 115 8.23 -4.74 10.30
CA SER A 115 9.64 -5.14 10.25
C SER A 115 9.89 -6.19 9.15
N PHE A 116 11.13 -6.26 8.67
CA PHE A 116 11.59 -7.37 7.83
C PHE A 116 12.17 -8.47 8.72
N SER A 117 11.68 -9.70 8.55
CA SER A 117 12.29 -10.91 9.12
C SER A 117 12.80 -11.77 7.98
N GLY A 118 14.07 -11.58 7.60
CA GLY A 118 14.58 -12.12 6.33
C GLY A 118 14.05 -11.29 5.17
N ASP A 119 13.40 -11.94 4.20
CA ASP A 119 12.67 -11.28 3.11
C ASP A 119 11.21 -10.99 3.48
N THR A 120 10.68 -11.59 4.54
CA THR A 120 9.25 -11.52 4.88
C THR A 120 8.90 -10.24 5.63
N VAL A 121 7.82 -9.58 5.22
CA VAL A 121 7.24 -8.45 5.95
C VAL A 121 6.42 -8.96 7.11
N THR A 122 6.62 -8.36 8.28
CA THR A 122 5.88 -8.67 9.50
C THR A 122 5.24 -7.41 10.06
N TRP A 123 4.15 -7.59 10.81
CA TRP A 123 3.49 -6.51 11.54
C TRP A 123 3.14 -6.94 12.96
N THR A 124 3.35 -6.05 13.92
CA THR A 124 3.02 -6.29 15.34
C THR A 124 2.43 -5.04 15.97
N ASP A 125 1.50 -5.23 16.91
CA ASP A 125 1.06 -4.20 17.84
C ASP A 125 0.98 -4.80 19.26
N PRO A 126 1.36 -4.07 20.34
CA PRO A 126 1.28 -4.58 21.71
C PRO A 126 -0.13 -5.01 22.16
N ASP A 127 -1.20 -4.48 21.58
CA ASP A 127 -2.57 -4.82 21.98
C ASP A 127 -3.29 -5.83 21.06
N VAL A 128 -2.62 -6.27 19.97
CA VAL A 128 -3.11 -7.31 19.06
C VAL A 128 -2.26 -8.58 19.19
N ALA A 129 -2.84 -9.61 19.81
CA ALA A 129 -2.20 -10.91 19.87
C ALA A 129 -2.28 -11.61 18.50
N ARG A 130 -1.11 -11.99 17.96
CA ARG A 130 -1.01 -12.72 16.69
C ARG A 130 -0.14 -13.96 16.85
N PRO A 131 -0.62 -15.16 16.49
CA PRO A 131 0.21 -16.36 16.53
C PRO A 131 1.26 -16.40 15.40
N ASN A 132 1.01 -15.70 14.29
CA ASN A 132 1.96 -15.48 13.20
C ASN A 132 1.94 -14.01 12.79
N THR A 133 3.07 -13.32 12.94
CA THR A 133 3.20 -11.89 12.60
C THR A 133 3.44 -11.63 11.11
N ALA A 134 3.76 -12.68 10.35
CA ALA A 134 3.96 -12.65 8.89
C ALA A 134 2.67 -12.94 8.10
N ALA A 135 1.61 -13.39 8.76
CA ALA A 135 0.38 -13.78 8.08
C ALA A 135 -0.43 -12.56 7.60
N PHE A 136 -0.89 -12.58 6.36
CA PHE A 136 -1.81 -11.60 5.80
C PHE A 136 -2.95 -12.31 5.08
N TYR A 137 -4.02 -11.58 4.81
CA TYR A 137 -5.09 -12.04 3.94
C TYR A 137 -5.14 -11.21 2.67
N VAL A 138 -5.39 -11.85 1.54
CA VAL A 138 -5.94 -11.18 0.37
C VAL A 138 -7.42 -11.51 0.31
N CYS A 139 -8.26 -10.47 0.34
CA CYS A 139 -9.71 -10.56 0.34
C CYS A 139 -10.27 -9.87 -0.92
N PRO A 140 -10.34 -10.56 -2.07
CA PRO A 140 -10.90 -10.01 -3.31
C PRO A 140 -12.29 -9.41 -3.11
N GLY A 141 -12.49 -8.22 -3.70
CA GLY A 141 -13.74 -7.46 -3.67
C GLY A 141 -14.06 -6.77 -2.35
N ASN A 142 -13.12 -6.73 -1.41
CA ASN A 142 -13.26 -6.03 -0.13
C ASN A 142 -12.50 -4.69 -0.08
N SER A 143 -12.04 -4.19 -1.23
CA SER A 143 -11.49 -2.84 -1.34
C SER A 143 -12.61 -1.80 -1.33
N THR A 144 -12.36 -0.66 -0.68
CA THR A 144 -13.23 0.53 -0.77
C THR A 144 -13.07 1.26 -2.09
N SER A 145 -11.95 1.01 -2.79
CA SER A 145 -11.62 1.62 -4.07
C SER A 145 -12.28 0.89 -5.26
N GLY A 146 -12.65 -0.39 -5.10
CA GLY A 146 -13.42 -1.13 -6.11
C GLY A 146 -13.70 -2.60 -5.77
N ALA A 147 -14.85 -3.13 -6.22
CA ALA A 147 -15.30 -4.49 -5.92
C ALA A 147 -14.53 -5.62 -6.65
N GLU A 148 -13.59 -5.29 -7.52
CA GLU A 148 -12.77 -6.26 -8.26
C GLU A 148 -11.33 -6.37 -7.72
N GLU A 149 -11.01 -5.59 -6.68
CA GLU A 149 -9.63 -5.44 -6.22
C GLU A 149 -9.29 -6.42 -5.10
N ASN A 150 -8.01 -6.81 -5.06
CA ASN A 150 -7.46 -7.79 -4.15
C ASN A 150 -6.90 -7.11 -2.89
N ALA A 151 -7.79 -6.62 -2.02
CA ALA A 151 -7.41 -5.89 -0.82
C ALA A 151 -6.60 -6.76 0.16
N LEU A 152 -5.53 -6.18 0.71
CA LEU A 152 -4.65 -6.79 1.69
C LEU A 152 -5.13 -6.44 3.10
N PHE A 153 -5.11 -7.43 3.98
CA PHE A 153 -5.47 -7.31 5.39
C PHE A 153 -4.42 -7.97 6.26
N VAL A 154 -4.22 -7.48 7.48
CA VAL A 154 -3.45 -8.22 8.49
C VAL A 154 -4.32 -9.37 9.02
N ASN A 155 -3.74 -10.58 9.08
CA ASN A 155 -4.36 -11.74 9.69
C ASN A 155 -4.04 -11.80 11.20
N THR A 156 -5.05 -11.70 12.06
CA THR A 156 -4.86 -11.81 13.52
C THR A 156 -5.04 -13.25 14.05
N GLY A 157 -5.55 -14.14 13.21
CA GLY A 157 -5.77 -15.56 13.51
C GLY A 157 -4.55 -16.44 13.28
N ALA A 158 -4.75 -17.75 13.44
CA ALA A 158 -3.75 -18.74 13.08
C ALA A 158 -3.74 -18.95 11.57
N TYR A 159 -2.55 -19.00 10.99
CA TYR A 159 -2.34 -19.21 9.55
C TYR A 159 -3.06 -20.48 9.06
N LEU A 160 -3.83 -20.37 7.97
CA LEU A 160 -4.68 -21.43 7.37
C LEU A 160 -5.79 -21.97 8.27
N TYR A 161 -6.14 -21.29 9.35
CA TYR A 161 -7.22 -21.70 10.26
C TYR A 161 -8.29 -20.62 10.36
N GLU A 162 -9.57 -21.01 10.19
CA GLU A 162 -10.72 -20.09 10.22
C GLU A 162 -10.57 -18.88 9.30
N THR A 163 -9.89 -19.06 8.16
CA THR A 163 -9.77 -18.02 7.12
C THR A 163 -11.17 -17.51 6.75
N PRO A 164 -11.41 -16.18 6.80
CA PRO A 164 -12.70 -15.61 6.43
C PRO A 164 -13.13 -16.02 5.02
N SER A 165 -14.43 -16.23 4.83
CA SER A 165 -14.97 -16.67 3.53
C SER A 165 -14.62 -15.67 2.43
N GLY A 166 -13.99 -16.16 1.36
CA GLY A 166 -13.56 -15.35 0.22
C GLY A 166 -12.19 -14.70 0.39
N CYS A 167 -11.53 -14.85 1.55
CA CYS A 167 -10.15 -14.43 1.76
C CYS A 167 -9.18 -15.62 1.61
N TYR A 168 -7.92 -15.29 1.36
CA TYR A 168 -6.83 -16.26 1.18
C TYR A 168 -5.66 -15.88 2.08
N ASP A 169 -5.21 -16.82 2.92
CA ASP A 169 -4.02 -16.64 3.76
C ASP A 169 -2.77 -16.62 2.89
N ILE A 170 -1.91 -15.63 3.13
CA ILE A 170 -0.65 -15.46 2.42
C ILE A 170 0.43 -14.96 3.37
N ASP A 171 1.69 -15.20 3.01
CA ASP A 171 2.81 -14.41 3.47
C ASP A 171 3.22 -13.43 2.36
N VAL A 172 3.85 -12.31 2.75
CA VAL A 172 4.40 -11.31 1.82
C VAL A 172 5.90 -11.13 2.02
N SER A 173 6.66 -11.15 0.92
CA SER A 173 8.13 -11.04 0.86
C SER A 173 8.59 -9.99 -0.15
#